data_AF-A0A8T1V7P9-F1
#
_entry.id   AF-A0A8T1V7P9-F1
#
_cell.length_a   1.000
_cell.length_b   1.000
_cell.length_c   1.000
_cell.angle_alpha   90.00
_cell.angle_beta   90.00
_cell.angle_gamma   90.00
#
_symmetry.space_group_name_H-M   'P 1'
#
loop_
_entity.id
_entity.type
_entity.pdbx_description
1 polymer ?
#
loop_
_entity_poly.entity_id
_entity_poly.type
_entity_poly.pdbx_seq_one_letter_code
_entity_poly.pdbx_strand_id
1 'polypeptide(L)'
;MPKRVRDENCVDNIGGQHPPVKTAKPSSTCRYCRKVFTTRGFPNHVNKCKAKPRRFKFCILNETLFEHILSFLTNQTLTKLQVITGEKYAICEPKLAAYCCKCENDNLVIFHGLCRECESGLESYSTHITLTDAGEKYGEWALYNIPWEVRTTDGHVDTWYDRVRLEEHMIDSHGSKLKWVKNFVRVNTRMKKLRATLKRKKVELDAFFETLAPGFPYFLKAANFRKTDKTILGQCNERFAALTNALKERGVEGWWDSRVCRDFVITGDGDIDDVVGIVEAEELEYRSRFT
;
A
#
# COMPACT_ATOMS: atom_id res chain seq x y z
N MET A 1 -8.43 -57.26 42.49
CA MET A 1 -8.00 -57.82 43.79
C MET A 1 -6.74 -57.11 44.24
N PRO A 2 -6.59 -56.90 45.56
CA PRO A 2 -5.72 -55.90 46.16
C PRO A 2 -4.29 -56.42 46.29
N LYS A 3 -3.30 -55.54 46.19
CA LYS A 3 -1.98 -55.77 46.78
C LYS A 3 -1.85 -54.87 47.99
N ARG A 4 -1.54 -55.53 49.09
CA ARG A 4 -1.45 -55.04 50.46
C ARG A 4 -0.09 -55.52 50.97
N VAL A 5 0.40 -54.82 52.01
CA VAL A 5 1.39 -55.27 53.04
C VAL A 5 2.86 -55.08 52.61
N ARG A 6 3.80 -54.51 53.38
CA ARG A 6 3.99 -53.86 54.72
C ARG A 6 5.47 -53.37 54.73
N ASP A 7 6.09 -52.67 55.67
CA ASP A 7 5.87 -52.09 57.02
C ASP A 7 6.97 -50.98 57.13
N GLU A 8 6.92 -49.99 58.03
CA GLU A 8 7.38 -50.10 59.42
C GLU A 8 6.91 -48.88 60.23
N ASN A 9 6.30 -49.14 61.40
CA ASN A 9 6.61 -48.65 62.76
C ASN A 9 7.33 -47.28 62.90
N CYS A 10 7.06 -46.39 63.87
CA CYS A 10 6.38 -46.46 65.16
C CYS A 10 5.89 -45.04 65.54
N VAL A 11 4.89 -44.99 66.42
CA VAL A 11 4.46 -43.79 67.15
C VAL A 11 5.45 -43.54 68.29
N ASP A 12 5.85 -42.29 68.51
CA ASP A 12 6.18 -41.79 69.84
C ASP A 12 5.55 -40.41 70.06
N ASN A 13 4.71 -40.34 71.10
CA ASN A 13 4.05 -39.16 71.63
C ASN A 13 5.04 -38.39 72.50
N ILE A 14 5.44 -37.16 72.14
CA ILE A 14 5.96 -36.19 73.12
C ILE A 14 5.60 -34.76 72.72
N GLY A 15 4.88 -34.06 73.62
CA GLY A 15 5.16 -32.67 73.98
C GLY A 15 4.59 -31.57 73.07
N GLY A 16 3.80 -30.69 73.67
CA GLY A 16 3.11 -29.60 72.99
C GLY A 16 4.02 -28.65 72.20
N GLN A 17 3.48 -28.16 71.08
CA GLN A 17 3.73 -26.83 70.55
C GLN A 17 2.63 -26.52 69.51
N HIS A 18 2.10 -25.30 69.58
CA HIS A 18 1.05 -24.77 68.70
C HIS A 18 1.33 -25.06 67.21
N PRO A 19 0.30 -25.36 66.39
CA PRO A 19 0.51 -25.44 64.94
C PRO A 19 0.91 -24.05 64.41
N PRO A 20 1.88 -23.98 63.47
CA PRO A 20 2.28 -22.71 62.88
C PRO A 20 1.10 -22.11 62.12
N VAL A 21 0.85 -20.82 62.38
CA VAL A 21 -0.14 -20.02 61.67
C VAL A 21 0.13 -20.18 60.17
N LYS A 22 -0.80 -20.79 59.44
CA LYS A 22 -0.75 -20.93 57.99
C LYS A 22 -0.75 -19.53 57.37
N THR A 23 0.42 -19.00 57.05
CA THR A 23 0.55 -17.75 56.30
C THR A 23 -0.11 -17.93 54.94
N ALA A 24 -1.03 -17.01 54.61
CA ALA A 24 -1.76 -17.05 53.36
C ALA A 24 -0.76 -16.98 52.19
N LYS A 25 -0.90 -17.88 51.21
CA LYS A 25 -0.01 -17.91 50.03
C LYS A 25 -0.05 -16.53 49.35
N PRO A 26 1.11 -15.97 48.96
CA PRO A 26 1.15 -14.70 48.26
C PRO A 26 0.30 -14.79 46.99
N SER A 27 -0.66 -13.90 46.89
CA SER A 27 -1.60 -13.83 45.78
C SER A 27 -1.46 -12.48 45.08
N SER A 28 -1.67 -12.48 43.77
CA SER A 28 -1.56 -11.30 42.93
C SER A 28 -2.85 -11.10 42.15
N THR A 29 -3.31 -9.85 42.12
CA THR A 29 -4.55 -9.47 41.45
C THR A 29 -4.28 -9.08 40.00
N CYS A 30 -5.01 -9.66 39.05
CA CYS A 30 -4.86 -9.29 37.65
C CYS A 30 -5.42 -7.90 37.39
N ARG A 31 -4.57 -6.98 36.91
CA ARG A 31 -4.98 -5.60 36.56
C ARG A 31 -6.10 -5.54 35.52
N TYR A 32 -6.19 -6.54 34.63
CA TYR A 32 -7.18 -6.57 33.56
C TYR A 32 -8.55 -7.08 34.03
N CYS A 33 -8.63 -8.25 34.68
CA CYS A 33 -9.90 -8.89 35.07
C CYS A 33 -10.22 -8.86 36.58
N ARG A 34 -9.35 -8.28 37.40
CA ARG A 34 -9.47 -8.20 38.88
C ARG A 34 -9.57 -9.53 39.63
N LYS A 35 -9.41 -10.67 38.95
CA LYS A 35 -9.33 -11.98 39.61
C LYS A 35 -8.00 -12.12 40.37
N VAL A 36 -8.07 -12.73 41.55
CA VAL A 36 -6.92 -13.01 42.41
C VAL A 36 -6.37 -14.38 42.07
N PHE A 37 -5.07 -14.46 41.83
CA PHE A 37 -4.39 -15.71 41.52
C PHE A 37 -3.29 -15.97 42.54
N THR A 38 -3.05 -17.24 42.83
CA THR A 38 -1.79 -17.63 43.47
C THR A 38 -0.64 -17.36 42.50
N THR A 39 0.53 -17.02 43.02
CA THR A 39 1.74 -16.64 42.25
C THR A 39 2.06 -17.58 41.08
N ARG A 40 1.75 -18.89 41.20
CA ARG A 40 1.99 -19.88 40.14
C ARG A 40 1.03 -19.78 38.94
N GLY A 41 -0.21 -19.33 39.15
CA GLY A 41 -1.23 -19.21 38.11
C GLY A 41 -1.25 -17.84 37.41
N PHE A 42 -0.62 -16.83 38.02
CA PHE A 42 -0.67 -15.45 37.57
C PHE A 42 0.01 -15.20 36.22
N PRO A 43 1.25 -15.68 35.94
CA PRO A 43 1.92 -15.41 34.67
C PRO A 43 1.18 -16.01 33.46
N ASN A 44 0.69 -17.24 33.60
CA ASN A 44 -0.09 -17.92 32.57
C ASN A 44 -1.43 -17.23 32.31
N HIS A 45 -2.05 -16.68 33.35
CA HIS A 45 -3.25 -15.87 33.21
C HIS A 45 -2.97 -14.54 32.52
N VAL A 46 -1.94 -13.80 32.93
CA VAL A 46 -1.60 -12.48 32.34
C VAL A 46 -1.34 -12.59 30.84
N ASN A 47 -0.64 -13.64 30.39
CA ASN A 47 -0.35 -13.85 28.97
C ASN A 47 -1.61 -14.24 28.14
N LYS A 48 -2.59 -14.91 28.76
CA LYS A 48 -3.83 -15.34 28.09
C LYS A 48 -5.00 -14.37 28.28
N CYS A 49 -4.93 -13.51 29.28
CA CYS A 49 -5.86 -12.41 29.51
C CYS A 49 -5.57 -11.31 28.48
N LYS A 50 -5.73 -11.63 27.19
CA LYS A 50 -5.75 -10.65 26.12
C LYS A 50 -6.83 -9.63 26.50
N ALA A 51 -6.38 -8.44 26.84
CA ALA A 51 -7.19 -7.37 27.36
C ALA A 51 -8.36 -7.11 26.41
N LYS A 52 -9.58 -7.51 26.79
CA LYS A 52 -10.73 -6.72 26.38
C LYS A 52 -10.58 -5.43 27.19
N PRO A 53 -10.32 -4.27 26.55
CA PRO A 53 -10.34 -3.01 27.29
C PRO A 53 -11.65 -2.98 28.09
N ARG A 54 -11.60 -2.52 29.34
CA ARG A 54 -12.83 -2.37 30.13
C ARG A 54 -13.73 -1.45 29.34
N ARG A 55 -14.83 -2.02 28.85
CA ARG A 55 -15.81 -1.28 28.08
C ARG A 55 -16.51 -0.35 29.05
N PHE A 56 -16.31 0.94 28.86
CA PHE A 56 -17.06 1.93 29.62
C PHE A 56 -18.50 1.90 29.10
N LYS A 57 -19.48 1.74 29.99
CA LYS A 57 -20.89 1.78 29.61
C LYS A 57 -21.47 3.09 30.12
N PHE A 58 -21.89 3.97 29.22
CA PHE A 58 -22.61 5.17 29.60
C PHE A 58 -23.98 4.78 30.18
N CYS A 59 -24.40 5.47 31.24
CA CYS A 59 -25.79 5.41 31.69
C CYS A 59 -26.60 6.35 30.79
N ILE A 60 -27.20 5.80 29.74
CA ILE A 60 -28.02 6.58 28.80
C ILE A 60 -29.43 6.64 29.38
N LEU A 61 -29.82 7.84 29.83
CA LEU A 61 -31.16 8.07 30.39
C LEU A 61 -32.20 8.41 29.31
N ASN A 62 -31.74 8.88 28.14
CA ASN A 62 -32.58 9.22 27.00
C ASN A 62 -31.82 8.90 25.70
N GLU A 63 -32.28 7.90 24.96
CA GLU A 63 -31.62 7.45 23.72
C GLU A 63 -31.69 8.51 22.62
N THR A 64 -32.80 9.23 22.48
CA THR A 64 -32.96 10.26 21.46
C THR A 64 -31.99 11.43 21.66
N LEU A 65 -31.82 11.88 22.92
CA LEU A 65 -30.84 12.92 23.23
C LEU A 65 -29.41 12.41 23.00
N PHE A 66 -29.12 11.16 23.34
CA PHE A 66 -27.81 10.57 23.13
C PHE A 66 -27.46 10.47 21.64
N GLU A 67 -28.37 9.98 20.80
CA GLU A 67 -28.18 9.97 19.34
C GLU A 67 -28.00 11.39 18.77
N HIS A 68 -28.74 12.37 19.31
CA HIS A 68 -28.54 13.76 18.93
C HIS A 68 -27.12 14.25 19.30
N ILE A 69 -26.61 13.94 20.49
CA ILE A 69 -25.23 14.25 20.88
C ILE A 69 -24.22 13.58 19.95
N LEU A 70 -24.41 12.30 19.63
CA LEU A 70 -23.53 11.57 18.71
C LEU A 70 -23.46 12.23 17.33
N SER A 71 -24.55 12.84 16.86
CA SER A 71 -24.58 13.54 15.56
C SER A 71 -23.67 14.77 15.47
N PHE A 72 -23.28 15.36 16.60
CA PHE A 72 -22.32 16.48 16.64
C PHE A 72 -20.85 16.02 16.67
N LEU A 73 -20.60 14.72 16.89
CA LEU A 73 -19.24 14.20 16.99
C LEU A 73 -18.65 13.90 15.61
N THR A 74 -17.37 14.19 15.44
CA THR A 74 -16.62 13.79 14.24
C THR A 74 -16.53 12.28 14.13
N ASN A 75 -16.34 11.76 12.92
CA ASN A 75 -16.20 10.33 12.71
C ASN A 75 -15.02 9.75 13.48
N GLN A 76 -13.93 10.50 13.61
CA GLN A 76 -12.80 10.12 14.43
C GLN A 76 -13.14 10.01 15.91
N THR A 77 -13.85 10.99 16.47
CA THR A 77 -14.30 10.96 17.87
C THR A 77 -15.25 9.80 18.13
N LEU A 78 -16.21 9.57 17.22
CA LEU A 78 -17.11 8.41 17.27
C LEU A 78 -16.35 7.08 17.21
N THR A 79 -15.31 6.98 16.38
CA THR A 79 -14.47 5.78 16.28
C THR A 79 -13.74 5.52 17.60
N LYS A 80 -13.18 6.55 18.24
CA LYS A 80 -12.56 6.43 19.56
C LYS A 80 -13.58 6.03 20.63
N LEU A 81 -14.76 6.66 20.63
CA LEU A 81 -15.86 6.34 21.53
C LEU A 81 -16.30 4.88 21.39
N GLN A 82 -16.41 4.38 20.16
CA GLN A 82 -16.74 2.98 19.85
C GLN A 82 -15.66 2.02 20.36
N VAL A 83 -14.38 2.39 20.30
CA VAL A 83 -13.29 1.59 20.89
C VAL A 83 -13.40 1.52 22.41
N ILE A 84 -13.73 2.64 23.06
CA ILE A 84 -13.85 2.74 24.54
C ILE A 84 -15.08 1.99 25.05
N THR A 85 -16.22 2.17 24.41
CA THR A 85 -17.52 1.60 24.83
C THR A 85 -17.73 0.19 24.30
N GLY A 86 -17.12 -0.15 23.16
CA GLY A 86 -17.39 -1.38 22.42
C GLY A 86 -18.77 -1.41 21.77
N GLU A 87 -19.48 -0.28 21.75
CA GLU A 87 -20.77 -0.07 21.07
C GLU A 87 -20.54 0.19 19.57
N LYS A 88 -21.57 0.00 18.76
CA LYS A 88 -21.53 0.31 17.33
C LYS A 88 -22.43 1.49 17.05
N TYR A 89 -21.85 2.62 16.65
CA TYR A 89 -22.62 3.80 16.28
C TYR A 89 -22.89 3.78 14.78
N ALA A 90 -24.16 3.94 14.37
CA ALA A 90 -24.57 3.80 12.97
C ALA A 90 -23.90 4.80 12.02
N ILE A 91 -23.65 6.01 12.51
CA ILE A 91 -22.99 7.10 11.78
C ILE A 91 -21.46 6.98 11.74
N CYS A 92 -20.89 6.01 12.45
CA CYS A 92 -19.45 5.82 12.52
C CYS A 92 -18.94 4.91 11.39
N GLU A 93 -17.89 5.38 10.71
CA GLU A 93 -17.12 4.67 9.69
C GLU A 93 -15.66 4.52 10.14
N PRO A 94 -15.33 3.50 10.95
CA PRO A 94 -13.99 3.33 11.53
C PRO A 94 -12.85 3.24 10.51
N LYS A 95 -13.15 2.79 9.28
CA LYS A 95 -12.16 2.68 8.20
C LYS A 95 -11.61 4.04 7.76
N LEU A 96 -12.41 5.11 7.90
CA LEU A 96 -11.98 6.47 7.53
C LEU A 96 -11.00 7.05 8.55
N ALA A 97 -11.15 6.69 9.83
CA ALA A 97 -10.29 7.19 10.90
C ALA A 97 -8.81 6.82 10.71
N ALA A 98 -8.51 5.75 9.95
CA ALA A 98 -7.14 5.37 9.59
C ALA A 98 -6.44 6.37 8.64
N TYR A 99 -7.21 7.25 8.00
CA TYR A 99 -6.71 8.30 7.10
C TYR A 99 -6.67 9.68 7.78
N CYS A 100 -7.22 9.79 8.99
CA CYS A 100 -7.27 11.04 9.74
C CYS A 100 -6.05 11.20 10.65
N CYS A 101 -5.61 12.45 10.84
CA CYS A 101 -4.60 12.81 11.83
C CYS A 101 -5.11 12.49 13.24
N LYS A 102 -4.22 12.24 14.20
CA LYS A 102 -4.61 11.83 15.56
C LYS A 102 -5.28 12.95 16.39
N CYS A 103 -5.27 14.20 15.91
CA CYS A 103 -5.71 15.42 16.61
C CYS A 103 -7.23 15.62 16.76
N GLU A 104 -8.02 14.54 16.65
CA GLU A 104 -9.44 14.51 17.03
C GLU A 104 -10.39 15.32 16.16
N ASN A 105 -10.06 15.43 14.87
CA ASN A 105 -10.93 16.01 13.86
C ASN A 105 -10.82 15.16 12.61
N ASP A 106 -11.84 15.14 11.74
CA ASP A 106 -11.81 14.43 10.46
C ASP A 106 -10.84 15.08 9.44
N ASN A 107 -9.67 15.46 9.93
CA ASN A 107 -8.55 16.11 9.27
C ASN A 107 -7.70 15.04 8.59
N LEU A 108 -7.58 15.12 7.27
CA LEU A 108 -6.78 14.19 6.49
C LEU A 108 -5.29 14.28 6.87
N VAL A 109 -4.60 13.13 6.90
CA VAL A 109 -3.13 13.08 6.96
C VAL A 109 -2.55 13.51 5.61
N ILE A 110 -1.73 14.55 5.61
CA ILE A 110 -1.10 15.13 4.42
C ILE A 110 0.39 14.77 4.40
N PHE A 111 1.21 15.41 5.24
CA PHE A 111 2.65 15.16 5.35
C PHE A 111 3.04 14.66 6.72
N HIS A 112 4.14 13.89 6.79
CA HIS A 112 4.73 13.38 8.05
C HIS A 112 3.76 12.62 8.98
N GLY A 113 2.65 12.08 8.45
CA GLY A 113 1.64 11.42 9.28
C GLY A 113 0.73 12.40 10.04
N LEU A 114 0.73 13.68 9.67
CA LEU A 114 0.01 14.78 10.32
C LEU A 114 -0.96 15.46 9.33
N CYS A 115 -2.00 16.10 9.86
CA CYS A 115 -2.76 17.09 9.09
C CYS A 115 -2.01 18.42 9.03
N ARG A 116 -2.43 19.33 8.13
CA ARG A 116 -1.80 20.65 7.97
C ARG A 116 -1.71 21.44 9.28
N GLU A 117 -2.77 21.46 10.09
CA GLU A 117 -2.78 22.18 11.39
C GLU A 117 -1.76 21.62 12.39
N CYS A 118 -1.58 20.29 12.43
CA CYS A 118 -0.57 19.68 13.30
C CYS A 118 0.84 19.86 12.74
N GLU A 119 0.97 19.78 11.41
CA GLU A 119 2.23 19.98 10.71
C GLU A 119 2.72 21.43 10.82
N SER A 120 1.82 22.42 10.90
CA SER A 120 2.20 23.84 11.02
C SER A 120 2.95 24.19 12.30
N GLY A 121 2.99 23.29 13.28
CA GLY A 121 3.85 23.42 14.46
C GLY A 121 5.29 22.94 14.24
N LEU A 122 5.62 22.38 13.08
CA LEU A 122 6.96 21.89 12.74
C LEU A 122 7.76 22.97 12.00
N GLU A 123 9.07 23.00 12.23
CA GLU A 123 9.99 23.90 11.51
C GLU A 123 10.04 23.60 10.00
N SER A 124 9.79 22.35 9.62
CA SER A 124 9.74 21.91 8.22
C SER A 124 8.41 22.23 7.51
N TYR A 125 7.51 22.98 8.15
CA TYR A 125 6.21 23.28 7.55
C TYR A 125 6.35 24.16 6.31
N SER A 126 5.90 23.63 5.18
CA SER A 126 5.71 24.45 3.97
C SER A 126 4.27 24.94 3.90
N THR A 127 4.10 26.25 3.72
CA THR A 127 2.80 26.90 3.48
C THR A 127 2.24 26.60 2.09
N HIS A 128 3.11 26.23 1.14
CA HIS A 128 2.74 25.97 -0.24
C HIS A 128 2.99 24.53 -0.64
N ILE A 129 2.24 24.07 -1.63
CA ILE A 129 2.34 22.71 -2.18
C ILE A 129 2.34 22.75 -3.71
N THR A 130 3.10 21.85 -4.34
CA THR A 130 3.12 21.73 -5.80
C THR A 130 1.81 21.13 -6.32
N LEU A 131 1.47 21.35 -7.59
CA LEU A 131 0.31 20.70 -8.23
C LEU A 131 0.37 19.17 -8.09
N THR A 132 1.56 18.59 -8.28
CA THR A 132 1.79 17.15 -8.16
C THR A 132 1.48 16.66 -6.75
N ASP A 133 2.04 17.32 -5.73
CA ASP A 133 1.81 16.94 -4.34
C ASP A 133 0.36 17.19 -3.91
N ALA A 134 -0.29 18.24 -4.41
CA ALA A 134 -1.71 18.47 -4.15
C ALA A 134 -2.57 17.32 -4.68
N GLY A 135 -2.31 16.88 -5.91
CA GLY A 135 -2.95 15.71 -6.52
C GLY A 135 -2.77 14.43 -5.72
N GLU A 136 -1.57 14.20 -5.18
CA GLU A 136 -1.27 12.99 -4.41
C GLU A 136 -1.78 13.02 -2.97
N LYS A 137 -1.67 14.17 -2.29
CA LYS A 137 -1.94 14.30 -0.85
C LYS A 137 -3.36 14.74 -0.55
N TYR A 138 -3.93 15.63 -1.36
CA TYR A 138 -5.29 16.13 -1.19
C TYR A 138 -6.30 15.36 -2.05
N GLY A 139 -5.82 14.65 -3.08
CA GLY A 139 -6.64 13.81 -3.95
C GLY A 139 -7.39 14.56 -5.04
N GLU A 140 -6.93 15.78 -5.36
CA GLU A 140 -7.53 16.65 -6.39
C GLU A 140 -6.46 17.19 -7.33
N TRP A 141 -6.71 17.07 -8.63
CA TRP A 141 -5.82 17.52 -9.71
C TRP A 141 -6.41 18.72 -10.46
N ALA A 142 -7.72 18.94 -10.33
CA ALA A 142 -8.48 19.99 -10.98
C ALA A 142 -8.53 21.28 -10.14
N LEU A 143 -7.36 21.92 -9.95
CA LEU A 143 -7.20 23.08 -9.05
C LEU A 143 -7.28 24.44 -9.76
N TYR A 144 -7.84 24.49 -10.98
CA TYR A 144 -7.87 25.69 -11.83
C TYR A 144 -8.63 26.88 -11.24
N ASN A 145 -9.49 26.65 -10.23
CA ASN A 145 -10.27 27.70 -9.55
C ASN A 145 -9.58 28.23 -8.28
N ILE A 146 -8.40 27.73 -7.93
CA ILE A 146 -7.65 28.16 -6.75
C ILE A 146 -6.48 29.02 -7.21
N PRO A 147 -6.32 30.26 -6.70
CA PRO A 147 -5.16 31.07 -7.05
C PRO A 147 -3.84 30.31 -6.82
N TRP A 148 -2.96 30.38 -7.81
CA TRP A 148 -1.65 29.71 -7.78
C TRP A 148 -0.52 30.69 -8.03
N GLU A 149 0.67 30.29 -7.61
CA GLU A 149 1.92 30.96 -7.91
C GLU A 149 2.77 30.10 -8.85
N VAL A 150 3.48 30.73 -9.77
CA VAL A 150 4.48 30.06 -10.59
C VAL A 150 5.85 30.35 -9.98
N ARG A 151 6.59 29.29 -9.65
CA ARG A 151 7.93 29.40 -9.07
C ARG A 151 8.91 28.58 -9.91
N THR A 152 10.10 29.13 -10.12
CA THR A 152 11.18 28.43 -10.80
C THR A 152 12.18 27.95 -9.76
N THR A 153 12.38 26.64 -9.68
CA THR A 153 13.35 26.00 -8.79
C THR A 153 14.26 25.13 -9.64
N ASP A 154 15.57 25.36 -9.59
CA ASP A 154 16.58 24.58 -10.33
C ASP A 154 16.30 24.43 -11.84
N GLY A 155 15.74 25.49 -12.46
CA GLY A 155 15.39 25.50 -13.89
C GLY A 155 14.07 24.81 -14.23
N HIS A 156 13.36 24.25 -13.24
CA HIS A 156 12.02 23.71 -13.40
C HIS A 156 10.97 24.73 -12.98
N VAL A 157 9.96 24.91 -13.83
CA VAL A 157 8.82 25.81 -13.57
C VAL A 157 7.70 25.00 -12.96
N ASP A 158 7.40 25.23 -11.68
CA ASP A 158 6.37 24.54 -10.94
C ASP A 158 5.22 25.49 -10.56
N THR A 159 4.03 24.91 -10.50
CA THR A 159 2.82 25.58 -10.00
C THR A 159 2.62 25.25 -8.53
N TRP A 160 2.49 26.28 -7.70
CA TRP A 160 2.37 26.19 -6.26
C TRP A 160 1.04 26.75 -5.78
N TYR A 161 0.42 26.07 -4.82
CA TYR A 161 -0.85 26.46 -4.21
C TYR A 161 -0.66 26.71 -2.72
N ASP A 162 -1.31 27.75 -2.21
CA ASP A 162 -1.42 27.95 -0.76
C ASP A 162 -2.26 26.82 -0.15
N ARG A 163 -1.73 26.16 0.88
CA ARG A 163 -2.35 24.97 1.47
C ARG A 163 -3.60 25.27 2.28
N VAL A 164 -3.74 26.47 2.83
CA VAL A 164 -4.94 26.86 3.58
C VAL A 164 -6.10 27.02 2.61
N ARG A 165 -5.89 27.79 1.53
CA ARG A 165 -6.88 27.96 0.47
C ARG A 165 -7.25 26.66 -0.21
N LEU A 166 -6.27 25.77 -0.39
CA LEU A 166 -6.53 24.42 -0.89
C LEU A 166 -7.48 23.65 0.03
N GLU A 167 -7.24 23.64 1.34
CA GLU A 167 -8.13 22.96 2.30
C GLU A 167 -9.53 23.56 2.34
N GLU A 168 -9.64 24.89 2.32
CA GLU A 168 -10.91 25.59 2.24
C GLU A 168 -11.68 25.17 0.98
N HIS A 169 -11.02 25.19 -0.18
CA HIS A 169 -11.61 24.73 -1.44
C HIS A 169 -12.06 23.26 -1.39
N MET A 170 -11.27 22.37 -0.79
CA MET A 170 -11.63 20.96 -0.65
C MET A 170 -12.87 20.80 0.25
N ILE A 171 -12.96 21.56 1.33
CA ILE A 171 -14.10 21.54 2.24
C ILE A 171 -15.35 22.07 1.53
N ASP A 172 -15.24 23.18 0.80
CA ASP A 172 -16.36 23.78 0.07
C ASP A 172 -16.87 22.85 -1.04
N SER A 173 -15.96 22.29 -1.83
CA SER A 173 -16.29 21.40 -2.95
C SER A 173 -16.93 20.08 -2.52
N HIS A 174 -16.57 19.58 -1.33
CA HIS A 174 -17.13 18.35 -0.79
C HIS A 174 -18.22 18.59 0.28
N GLY A 175 -18.41 19.82 0.71
CA GLY A 175 -19.36 20.27 1.74
C GLY A 175 -18.99 19.94 3.19
N SER A 176 -17.94 19.16 3.46
CA SER A 176 -17.41 18.90 4.81
C SER A 176 -16.07 18.18 4.77
N LYS A 177 -15.28 18.30 5.85
CA LYS A 177 -14.04 17.52 6.03
C LYS A 177 -14.26 16.01 5.91
N LEU A 178 -15.33 15.46 6.53
CA LEU A 178 -15.63 14.03 6.45
C LEU A 178 -15.96 13.57 5.02
N LYS A 179 -16.76 14.34 4.27
CA LYS A 179 -17.06 14.03 2.86
C LYS A 179 -15.82 14.10 1.99
N TRP A 180 -14.93 15.06 2.25
CA TRP A 180 -13.63 15.12 1.58
C TRP A 180 -12.78 13.87 1.88
N VAL A 181 -12.64 13.47 3.15
CA VAL A 181 -11.91 12.24 3.52
C VAL A 181 -12.51 11.01 2.82
N LYS A 182 -13.84 10.88 2.75
CA LYS A 182 -14.51 9.79 2.01
C LYS A 182 -14.11 9.78 0.54
N ASN A 183 -14.12 10.95 -0.12
CA ASN A 183 -13.71 11.07 -1.50
C ASN A 183 -12.23 10.68 -1.69
N PHE A 184 -11.35 11.22 -0.85
CA PHE A 184 -9.92 10.91 -0.87
C PHE A 184 -9.67 9.42 -0.75
N VAL A 185 -10.29 8.74 0.22
CA VAL A 185 -10.12 7.29 0.42
C VAL A 185 -10.58 6.50 -0.80
N ARG A 186 -11.70 6.88 -1.43
CA ARG A 186 -12.21 6.26 -2.66
C ARG A 186 -11.21 6.41 -3.81
N VAL A 187 -10.74 7.63 -4.06
CA VAL A 187 -9.77 7.93 -5.14
C VAL A 187 -8.46 7.20 -4.90
N ASN A 188 -7.89 7.32 -3.70
CA ASN A 188 -6.61 6.70 -3.34
C ASN A 188 -6.68 5.16 -3.44
N THR A 189 -7.80 4.56 -3.01
CA THR A 189 -7.99 3.12 -3.15
C THR A 189 -8.03 2.68 -4.63
N ARG A 190 -8.73 3.44 -5.48
CA ARG A 190 -8.76 3.18 -6.94
C ARG A 190 -7.36 3.31 -7.55
N MET A 191 -6.62 4.36 -7.19
CA MET A 191 -5.28 4.60 -7.68
C MET A 191 -4.29 3.52 -7.23
N LYS A 192 -4.35 3.09 -5.96
CA LYS A 192 -3.54 1.96 -5.47
C LYS A 192 -3.81 0.67 -6.25
N LYS A 193 -5.08 0.35 -6.52
CA LYS A 193 -5.45 -0.83 -7.33
C LYS A 193 -4.93 -0.72 -8.77
N LEU A 194 -5.05 0.46 -9.38
CA LEU A 194 -4.52 0.70 -10.73
C LEU A 194 -3.01 0.54 -10.77
N ARG A 195 -2.27 1.19 -9.86
CA ARG A 195 -0.80 1.08 -9.75
C ARG A 195 -0.35 -0.37 -9.56
N ALA A 196 -1.03 -1.13 -8.68
CA ALA A 196 -0.75 -2.55 -8.48
C ALA A 196 -0.98 -3.37 -9.76
N THR A 197 -2.07 -3.09 -10.49
CA THR A 197 -2.39 -3.76 -11.76
C THR A 197 -1.35 -3.46 -12.83
N LEU A 198 -0.95 -2.19 -12.98
CA LEU A 198 0.07 -1.76 -13.93
C LEU A 198 1.44 -2.38 -13.59
N LYS A 199 1.81 -2.40 -12.31
CA LYS A 199 3.04 -3.05 -11.85
C LYS A 199 3.04 -4.55 -12.18
N ARG A 200 1.94 -5.24 -11.92
CA ARG A 200 1.79 -6.65 -12.27
C ARG A 200 1.92 -6.88 -13.78
N LYS A 201 1.20 -6.09 -14.59
CA LYS A 201 1.30 -6.18 -16.06
C LYS A 201 2.73 -5.93 -16.57
N LYS A 202 3.45 -4.98 -15.97
CA LYS A 202 4.85 -4.72 -16.30
C LYS A 202 5.72 -5.94 -15.99
N VAL A 203 5.61 -6.51 -14.79
CA VAL A 203 6.36 -7.72 -14.41
C VAL A 203 6.02 -8.91 -15.32
N GLU A 204 4.75 -9.11 -15.66
CA GLU A 204 4.31 -10.15 -16.59
C GLU A 204 4.82 -9.94 -18.02
N LEU A 205 5.02 -8.69 -18.44
CA LEU A 205 5.55 -8.33 -19.75
C LEU A 205 7.07 -8.50 -19.77
N ASP A 206 7.76 -8.05 -18.72
CA ASP A 206 9.21 -8.23 -18.55
C ASP A 206 9.55 -9.74 -18.54
N ALA A 207 8.82 -10.55 -17.76
CA ALA A 207 8.99 -12.00 -17.75
C ALA A 207 8.67 -12.66 -19.10
N PHE A 208 7.73 -12.10 -19.87
CA PHE A 208 7.46 -12.57 -21.23
C PHE A 208 8.62 -12.24 -22.17
N PHE A 209 9.22 -11.04 -22.08
CA PHE A 209 10.38 -10.66 -22.88
C PHE A 209 11.59 -11.57 -22.64
N GLU A 210 11.79 -12.06 -21.40
CA GLU A 210 12.84 -13.06 -21.10
C GLU A 210 12.63 -14.42 -21.80
N THR A 211 11.42 -14.72 -22.26
CA THR A 211 11.14 -15.96 -23.02
C THR A 211 11.34 -15.80 -24.53
N LEU A 212 11.55 -14.57 -25.01
CA LEU A 212 11.70 -14.27 -26.43
C LEU A 212 13.15 -14.42 -26.90
N ALA A 213 13.33 -14.41 -28.22
CA ALA A 213 14.64 -14.55 -28.84
C ALA A 213 15.62 -13.47 -28.35
N PRO A 214 16.90 -13.83 -28.10
CA PRO A 214 17.91 -12.86 -27.69
C PRO A 214 18.00 -11.70 -28.68
N GLY A 215 18.06 -10.47 -28.17
CA GLY A 215 18.12 -9.27 -29.01
C GLY A 215 16.76 -8.73 -29.47
N PHE A 216 15.69 -9.53 -29.43
CA PHE A 216 14.37 -9.09 -29.88
C PHE A 216 13.80 -7.88 -29.10
N PRO A 217 13.89 -7.80 -27.76
CA PRO A 217 13.46 -6.60 -27.03
C PRO A 217 14.23 -5.33 -27.43
N TYR A 218 15.52 -5.46 -27.77
CA TYR A 218 16.34 -4.34 -28.25
C TYR A 218 15.92 -3.91 -29.65
N PHE A 219 15.64 -4.87 -30.54
CA PHE A 219 15.06 -4.60 -31.86
C PHE A 219 13.75 -3.81 -31.76
N LEU A 220 12.81 -4.23 -30.90
CA LEU A 220 11.54 -3.52 -30.73
C LEU A 220 11.73 -2.07 -30.27
N LYS A 221 12.70 -1.85 -29.37
CA LYS A 221 13.06 -0.51 -28.89
C LYS A 221 13.64 0.35 -30.02
N ALA A 222 14.55 -0.20 -30.83
CA ALA A 222 15.14 0.50 -31.99
C ALA A 222 14.08 0.81 -33.06
N ALA A 223 13.14 -0.11 -33.28
CA ALA A 223 12.03 0.07 -34.20
C ALA A 223 10.90 1.00 -33.67
N ASN A 224 11.03 1.53 -32.45
CA ASN A 224 10.00 2.33 -31.77
C ASN A 224 8.63 1.63 -31.75
N PHE A 225 8.63 0.31 -31.61
CA PHE A 225 7.42 -0.50 -31.63
C PHE A 225 6.73 -0.46 -30.26
N ARG A 226 5.48 0.03 -30.22
CA ARG A 226 4.75 0.32 -28.97
C ARG A 226 3.67 -0.69 -28.58
N LYS A 227 3.39 -1.71 -29.41
CA LYS A 227 2.35 -2.69 -29.07
C LYS A 227 2.85 -3.63 -27.97
N THR A 228 1.99 -3.90 -26.99
CA THR A 228 2.29 -4.75 -25.83
C THR A 228 1.44 -6.03 -25.80
N ASP A 229 0.76 -6.35 -26.90
CA ASP A 229 -0.04 -7.56 -27.03
C ASP A 229 0.88 -8.78 -27.16
N LYS A 230 0.70 -9.79 -26.30
CA LYS A 230 1.59 -10.95 -26.26
C LYS A 230 1.51 -11.81 -27.52
N THR A 231 0.35 -11.89 -28.17
CA THR A 231 0.18 -12.68 -29.39
C THR A 231 0.90 -12.01 -30.56
N ILE A 232 0.73 -10.69 -30.72
CA ILE A 232 1.44 -9.93 -31.75
C ILE A 232 2.95 -9.99 -31.51
N LEU A 233 3.39 -9.82 -30.26
CA LEU A 233 4.81 -9.92 -29.91
C LEU A 233 5.37 -11.32 -30.18
N GLY A 234 4.59 -12.38 -29.93
CA GLY A 234 4.98 -13.75 -30.24
C GLY A 234 5.21 -13.97 -31.75
N GLN A 235 4.28 -13.51 -32.59
CA GLN A 235 4.42 -13.59 -34.04
C GLN A 235 5.63 -12.80 -34.56
N CYS A 236 5.82 -11.58 -34.06
CA CYS A 236 7.00 -10.78 -34.42
C CYS A 236 8.29 -11.46 -33.95
N ASN A 237 8.29 -12.09 -32.77
CA ASN A 237 9.44 -12.82 -32.26
C ASN A 237 9.80 -14.04 -33.13
N GLU A 238 8.80 -14.80 -33.57
CA GLU A 238 9.01 -15.94 -34.48
C GLU A 238 9.65 -15.49 -35.80
N ARG A 239 9.14 -14.41 -36.41
CA ARG A 239 9.73 -13.82 -37.62
C ARG A 239 11.14 -13.29 -37.38
N PHE A 240 11.36 -12.62 -36.26
CA PHE A 240 12.68 -12.15 -35.86
C PHE A 240 13.68 -13.29 -35.72
N ALA A 241 13.30 -14.37 -35.04
CA ALA A 241 14.16 -15.54 -34.85
C ALA A 241 14.47 -16.24 -36.18
N ALA A 242 13.47 -16.41 -37.04
CA ALA A 242 13.63 -16.99 -38.37
C ALA A 242 14.60 -16.15 -39.23
N LEU A 243 14.38 -14.84 -39.32
CA LEU A 243 15.24 -13.93 -40.07
C LEU A 243 16.66 -13.87 -39.48
N THR A 244 16.79 -13.87 -38.15
CA THR A 244 18.11 -13.91 -37.48
C THR A 244 18.91 -15.14 -37.90
N ASN A 245 18.26 -16.31 -37.92
CA ASN A 245 18.92 -17.56 -38.30
C ASN A 245 19.28 -17.56 -39.79
N ALA A 246 18.37 -17.13 -40.66
CA ALA A 246 18.62 -17.08 -42.10
C ALA A 246 19.79 -16.14 -42.47
N LEU A 247 19.85 -14.94 -41.85
CA LEU A 247 20.97 -14.01 -42.05
C LEU A 247 22.29 -14.60 -41.53
N LYS A 248 22.27 -15.25 -40.35
CA LYS A 248 23.45 -15.92 -39.79
C LYS A 248 23.98 -17.05 -40.66
N GLU A 249 23.10 -17.87 -41.22
CA GLU A 249 23.48 -18.94 -42.16
C GLU A 249 24.20 -18.39 -43.40
N ARG A 250 23.88 -17.15 -43.78
CA ARG A 250 24.51 -16.42 -44.88
C ARG A 250 25.71 -15.57 -44.47
N GLY A 251 26.09 -15.58 -43.19
CA GLY A 251 27.23 -14.82 -42.67
C GLY A 251 26.99 -13.32 -42.52
N VAL A 252 25.72 -12.90 -42.54
CA VAL A 252 25.29 -11.51 -42.34
C VAL A 252 24.85 -11.33 -40.88
N GLU A 253 25.50 -10.43 -40.14
CA GLU A 253 25.12 -10.10 -38.75
C GLU A 253 24.87 -8.59 -38.57
N GLY A 254 23.81 -8.24 -37.82
CA GLY A 254 23.64 -6.90 -37.26
C GLY A 254 22.81 -5.89 -38.07
N TRP A 255 22.19 -6.28 -39.18
CA TRP A 255 21.44 -5.38 -40.08
C TRP A 255 19.97 -5.14 -39.68
N TRP A 256 19.74 -4.86 -38.39
CA TRP A 256 18.40 -4.67 -37.85
C TRP A 256 17.78 -3.29 -38.14
N ASP A 257 18.61 -2.32 -38.54
CA ASP A 257 18.16 -0.97 -38.91
C ASP A 257 17.62 -0.89 -40.34
N SER A 258 17.86 -1.92 -41.18
CA SER A 258 17.31 -1.97 -42.54
C SER A 258 15.78 -1.94 -42.51
N ARG A 259 15.19 -1.22 -43.46
CA ARG A 259 13.73 -1.06 -43.53
C ARG A 259 13.05 -2.38 -43.85
N VAL A 260 13.62 -3.17 -44.76
CA VAL A 260 13.05 -4.47 -45.17
C VAL A 260 13.02 -5.47 -44.01
N CYS A 261 14.06 -5.50 -43.17
CA CYS A 261 14.07 -6.30 -41.95
C CYS A 261 12.97 -5.88 -40.97
N ARG A 262 12.78 -4.56 -40.78
CA ARG A 262 11.76 -4.03 -39.86
C ARG A 262 10.36 -4.36 -40.33
N ASP A 263 10.06 -4.13 -41.61
CA ASP A 263 8.75 -4.39 -42.18
C ASP A 263 8.45 -5.91 -42.12
N PHE A 264 9.39 -6.78 -42.51
CA PHE A 264 9.22 -8.23 -42.36
C PHE A 264 8.92 -8.67 -40.91
N VAL A 265 9.70 -8.21 -39.94
CA VAL A 265 9.51 -8.63 -38.54
C VAL A 265 8.22 -8.07 -37.94
N ILE A 266 7.89 -6.80 -38.20
CA ILE A 266 6.77 -6.10 -37.55
C ILE A 266 5.43 -6.35 -38.25
N THR A 267 5.38 -6.20 -39.57
CA THR A 267 4.14 -6.36 -40.34
C THR A 267 4.03 -7.76 -40.93
N GLY A 268 5.15 -8.39 -41.27
CA GLY A 268 5.16 -9.66 -42.00
C GLY A 268 5.17 -9.46 -43.51
N ASP A 269 5.53 -8.26 -43.96
CA ASP A 269 5.58 -7.95 -45.38
C ASP A 269 6.87 -8.52 -45.98
N GLY A 270 6.72 -9.32 -47.04
CA GLY A 270 7.82 -9.93 -47.78
C GLY A 270 8.07 -11.41 -47.45
N ASP A 271 8.79 -12.07 -48.35
CA ASP A 271 9.31 -13.42 -48.14
C ASP A 271 10.71 -13.37 -47.48
N ILE A 272 11.04 -14.36 -46.66
CA ILE A 272 12.30 -14.39 -45.92
C ILE A 272 13.52 -14.45 -46.85
N ASP A 273 13.44 -15.18 -47.96
CA ASP A 273 14.55 -15.33 -48.89
C ASP A 273 14.82 -14.03 -49.65
N ASP A 274 13.75 -13.33 -50.05
CA ASP A 274 13.84 -12.02 -50.70
C ASP A 274 14.46 -10.97 -49.76
N VAL A 275 14.02 -10.94 -48.49
CA VAL A 275 14.54 -10.02 -47.49
C VAL A 275 16.03 -10.28 -47.24
N VAL A 276 16.42 -11.55 -47.08
CA VAL A 276 17.83 -11.93 -46.90
C VAL A 276 18.67 -11.51 -48.12
N GLY A 277 18.20 -11.76 -49.34
CA GLY A 277 18.92 -11.37 -50.55
C GLY A 277 19.11 -9.86 -50.71
N ILE A 278 18.10 -9.06 -50.34
CA ILE A 278 18.22 -7.59 -50.32
C ILE A 278 19.26 -7.15 -49.30
N VAL A 279 19.23 -7.71 -48.09
CA VAL A 279 20.16 -7.33 -47.02
C VAL A 279 21.60 -7.76 -47.34
N GLU A 280 21.80 -8.95 -47.93
CA GLU A 280 23.09 -9.40 -48.45
C GLU A 280 23.66 -8.40 -49.47
N ALA A 281 22.82 -7.93 -50.40
CA ALA A 281 23.23 -6.93 -51.39
C ALA A 281 23.58 -5.58 -50.77
N GLU A 282 22.76 -5.09 -49.81
CA GLU A 282 23.03 -3.85 -49.07
C GLU A 282 24.35 -3.95 -48.28
N GLU A 283 24.64 -5.09 -47.65
CA GLU A 283 25.90 -5.30 -46.93
C GLU A 283 27.10 -5.31 -47.86
N LEU A 284 27.00 -5.97 -49.02
CA LEU A 284 28.08 -6.07 -49.99
C LEU A 284 28.39 -4.70 -50.60
N GLU A 285 27.36 -3.90 -50.92
CA GLU A 285 27.51 -2.52 -51.37
C GLU A 285 28.16 -1.66 -50.28
N TYR A 286 27.72 -1.78 -49.02
CA TYR A 286 28.33 -1.05 -47.90
C TYR A 286 29.81 -1.41 -47.74
N ARG A 287 30.16 -2.70 -47.69
CA ARG A 287 31.55 -3.15 -47.59
C ARG A 287 32.41 -2.61 -48.74
N SER A 288 31.88 -2.63 -49.97
CA SER A 288 32.59 -2.12 -51.16
C SER A 288 32.88 -0.61 -51.13
N ARG A 289 32.11 0.19 -50.38
CA ARG A 289 32.33 1.64 -50.24
C ARG A 289 33.37 2.02 -49.20
N PHE A 290 33.73 1.10 -48.31
CA PHE A 290 34.62 1.35 -47.17
C PHE A 290 35.86 0.45 -47.14
N THR A 291 36.09 -0.33 -48.19
CA THR A 291 37.36 -1.02 -48.51
C THR A 291 38.05 -0.37 -49.69
#